data_AF-A0A7V9D0L2-F1
#
_entry.id   AF-A0A7V9D0L2-F1
#
_cell.length_a   1.000
_cell.length_b   1.000
_cell.length_c   1.000
_cell.angle_alpha   90.00
_cell.angle_beta   90.00
_cell.angle_gamma   90.00
#
_symmetry.space_group_name_H-M   'P 1'
#
loop_
_entity.id
_entity.type
_entity.pdbx_description
1 polymer ?
#
loop_
_entity_poly.entity_id
_entity_poly.type
_entity_poly.pdbx_seq_one_letter_code
_entity_poly.pdbx_strand_id
1 'polypeptide(L)'
;MKYPTTFELPTTDGLTGLLTTAYFRHLLRDDLLPRAQASGDPLTVFLFDLDSFLAVNRDHGREAGDQVLTAVTAALKDTTPETAMLVRYGGDEFGGVLPDTRLDDAFTLLEAFRRRVAALTIEGHPQIQITCSAGLAAFPAHGRTDVELMREADQALYVAKTTGRNKVALPLGDSRMVTKTSYYTTTQLERLAELAKKLRRNEASLLREALDDTLRKYTDQPNTTLVT
;
A
#
# COMPACT_ATOMS: atom_id res chain seq x y z
N MET A 1 -33.46 -28.18 -9.80
CA MET A 1 -32.51 -27.74 -8.75
C MET A 1 -31.84 -26.48 -9.26
N LYS A 2 -32.29 -25.30 -8.82
CA LYS A 2 -31.72 -24.00 -9.25
C LYS A 2 -30.53 -23.72 -8.34
N TYR A 3 -29.33 -23.61 -8.91
CA TYR A 3 -28.20 -23.03 -8.18
C TYR A 3 -28.53 -21.57 -7.87
N PRO A 4 -28.32 -21.07 -6.65
CA PRO A 4 -28.46 -19.66 -6.36
C PRO A 4 -27.33 -18.92 -7.09
N THR A 5 -27.66 -18.30 -8.22
CA THR A 5 -26.73 -17.49 -9.02
C THR A 5 -26.75 -16.06 -8.48
N THR A 6 -25.95 -15.81 -7.44
CA THR A 6 -25.23 -14.56 -7.11
C THR A 6 -24.54 -14.83 -5.77
N PHE A 7 -23.25 -15.14 -5.78
CA PHE A 7 -22.46 -15.06 -4.55
C PHE A 7 -22.35 -13.55 -4.23
N GLU A 8 -23.13 -13.08 -3.26
CA GLU A 8 -22.88 -11.76 -2.68
C GLU A 8 -21.46 -11.78 -2.10
N LEU A 9 -20.60 -10.90 -2.62
CA LEU A 9 -19.24 -10.80 -2.12
C LEU A 9 -19.31 -10.35 -0.66
N PRO A 10 -18.60 -11.03 0.27
CA PRO A 10 -18.60 -10.62 1.66
C PRO A 10 -18.08 -9.19 1.76
N THR A 11 -18.85 -8.34 2.42
CA THR A 11 -18.52 -6.92 2.58
C THR A 11 -17.49 -6.69 3.68
N THR A 12 -17.39 -7.63 4.64
CA THR A 12 -16.48 -7.55 5.79
C THR A 12 -15.64 -8.81 5.99
N ASP A 13 -14.45 -8.62 6.57
CA ASP A 13 -13.53 -9.67 7.00
C ASP A 13 -14.03 -10.32 8.31
N GLY A 14 -14.11 -11.65 8.33
CA GLY A 14 -14.71 -12.38 9.45
C GLY A 14 -13.94 -12.28 10.78
N LEU A 15 -12.64 -11.99 10.76
CA LEU A 15 -11.83 -11.88 11.98
C LEU A 15 -11.82 -10.44 12.54
N THR A 16 -11.68 -9.45 11.65
CA THR A 16 -11.44 -8.05 12.06
C THR A 16 -12.71 -7.18 11.97
N GLY A 17 -13.71 -7.62 11.21
CA GLY A 17 -14.90 -6.84 10.89
C GLY A 17 -14.61 -5.59 10.07
N LEU A 18 -13.41 -5.47 9.49
CA LEU A 18 -13.06 -4.43 8.51
C LEU A 18 -13.64 -4.78 7.15
N LEU A 19 -13.65 -3.81 6.22
CA LEU A 19 -14.10 -4.07 4.85
C LEU A 19 -13.20 -5.10 4.17
N THR A 20 -13.77 -5.87 3.24
CA THR A 20 -12.98 -6.68 2.32
C THR A 20 -12.39 -5.82 1.21
N THR A 21 -11.28 -6.27 0.62
CA THR A 21 -10.61 -5.61 -0.50
C THR A 21 -11.55 -5.26 -1.64
N ALA A 22 -12.39 -6.20 -2.05
CA ALA A 22 -13.29 -6.01 -3.18
C ALA A 22 -14.30 -4.87 -2.91
N TYR A 23 -14.89 -4.86 -1.72
CA TYR A 23 -15.88 -3.86 -1.35
C TYR A 23 -15.25 -2.48 -1.10
N PHE A 24 -14.08 -2.43 -0.45
CA PHE A 24 -13.32 -1.19 -0.29
C PHE A 24 -12.97 -0.53 -1.62
N ARG A 25 -12.48 -1.30 -2.60
CA ARG A 25 -12.11 -0.74 -3.92
C ARG A 25 -13.33 -0.19 -4.68
N HIS A 26 -14.47 -0.87 -4.57
CA HIS A 26 -15.72 -0.38 -5.13
C HIS A 26 -16.13 0.97 -4.51
N LEU A 27 -16.14 1.08 -3.17
CA LEU A 27 -16.48 2.33 -2.48
C LEU A 27 -15.50 3.46 -2.80
N LEU A 28 -14.20 3.19 -2.80
CA LEU A 28 -13.19 4.19 -3.11
C LEU A 28 -13.35 4.76 -4.53
N ARG A 29 -13.53 3.87 -5.52
CA ARG A 29 -13.62 4.24 -6.94
C ARG A 29 -14.95 4.89 -7.29
N ASP A 30 -16.04 4.28 -6.87
CA ASP A 30 -17.37 4.59 -7.40
C ASP A 30 -18.12 5.60 -6.52
N ASP A 31 -17.66 5.85 -5.29
CA ASP A 31 -18.31 6.77 -4.35
C ASP A 31 -17.38 7.90 -3.86
N LEU A 32 -16.29 7.57 -3.17
CA LEU A 32 -15.49 8.57 -2.47
C LEU A 32 -14.66 9.47 -3.40
N LEU A 33 -13.99 8.91 -4.41
CA LEU A 33 -13.20 9.71 -5.34
C LEU A 33 -14.04 10.67 -6.20
N PRO A 34 -15.18 10.25 -6.78
CA PRO A 34 -16.07 11.17 -7.49
C PRO A 34 -16.54 12.33 -6.60
N ARG A 35 -16.88 12.06 -5.33
CA ARG A 35 -17.26 13.11 -4.36
C ARG A 35 -16.12 14.08 -4.11
N ALA A 36 -14.94 13.59 -3.73
CA ALA A 36 -13.77 14.43 -3.49
C ALA A 36 -13.36 15.25 -4.72
N GLN A 37 -13.51 14.68 -5.92
CA GLN A 37 -13.26 15.40 -7.17
C GLN A 37 -14.28 16.52 -7.43
N ALA A 38 -15.55 16.30 -7.11
CA ALA A 38 -16.61 17.27 -7.33
C ALA A 38 -16.57 18.42 -6.31
N SER A 39 -16.29 18.13 -5.04
CA SER A 39 -16.22 19.13 -3.97
C SER A 39 -14.85 19.81 -3.88
N GLY A 40 -13.79 19.16 -4.36
CA GLY A 40 -12.41 19.60 -4.16
C GLY A 40 -11.86 19.28 -2.77
N ASP A 41 -12.57 18.47 -1.98
CA ASP A 41 -12.17 18.10 -0.63
C ASP A 41 -10.94 17.18 -0.64
N PRO A 42 -10.07 17.28 0.39
CA PRO A 42 -8.91 16.42 0.50
C PRO A 42 -9.34 14.98 0.81
N LEU A 43 -8.65 14.01 0.21
CA LEU A 43 -8.84 12.60 0.51
C LEU A 43 -7.48 11.93 0.58
N THR A 44 -7.21 11.18 1.66
CA THR A 44 -5.95 10.47 1.84
C THR A 44 -6.19 8.98 1.99
N VAL A 45 -5.47 8.16 1.22
CA VAL A 45 -5.44 6.71 1.39
C VAL A 45 -4.18 6.30 2.13
N PHE A 46 -4.25 5.17 2.81
CA PHE A 46 -3.09 4.57 3.46
C PHE A 46 -3.10 3.06 3.35
N LEU A 47 -1.90 2.48 3.36
CA LEU A 47 -1.63 1.06 3.50
C LEU A 47 -0.68 0.87 4.66
N PHE A 48 -0.87 -0.20 5.44
CA PHE A 48 0.12 -0.61 6.43
C PHE A 48 0.19 -2.13 6.53
N ASP A 49 1.32 -2.60 7.02
CA ASP A 49 1.60 -4.01 7.23
C ASP A 49 2.33 -4.19 8.57
N LEU A 50 1.99 -5.25 9.30
CA LEU A 50 2.61 -5.56 10.58
C LEU A 50 4.03 -6.09 10.38
N ASP A 51 5.01 -5.49 11.07
CA ASP A 51 6.40 -5.87 10.93
C ASP A 51 6.68 -7.23 11.57
N SER A 52 7.20 -8.17 10.79
CA SER A 52 7.59 -9.51 11.27
C SER A 52 6.43 -10.34 11.84
N PHE A 53 5.19 -10.14 11.40
CA PHE A 53 4.03 -10.88 11.89
C PHE A 53 4.15 -12.41 11.72
N LEU A 54 4.79 -12.88 10.64
CA LEU A 54 5.06 -14.31 10.47
C LEU A 54 5.88 -14.91 11.64
N ALA A 55 6.77 -14.11 12.25
CA ALA A 55 7.52 -14.55 13.43
C ALA A 55 6.60 -14.72 14.64
N VAL A 56 5.63 -13.82 14.84
CA VAL A 56 4.63 -13.96 15.90
C VAL A 56 3.85 -15.27 15.75
N ASN A 57 3.35 -15.56 14.54
CA ASN A 57 2.65 -16.82 14.28
C ASN A 57 3.50 -18.05 14.52
N ARG A 58 4.79 -17.99 14.15
CA ARG A 58 5.73 -19.10 14.34
C ARG A 58 6.05 -19.33 15.82
N ASP A 59 6.24 -18.26 16.58
CA ASP A 59 6.78 -18.33 17.95
C ASP A 59 5.67 -18.44 19.00
N HIS A 60 4.45 -17.99 18.69
CA HIS A 60 3.30 -17.97 19.62
C HIS A 60 2.04 -18.67 19.10
N GLY A 61 2.05 -19.16 17.87
CA GLY A 61 0.91 -19.84 17.25
C GLY A 61 -0.08 -18.87 16.58
N ARG A 62 -0.96 -19.45 15.77
CA ARG A 62 -1.92 -18.69 14.96
C ARG A 62 -2.99 -17.97 15.79
N GLU A 63 -3.42 -18.56 16.90
CA GLU A 63 -4.40 -17.94 17.80
C GLU A 63 -3.85 -16.63 18.40
N ALA A 64 -2.57 -16.60 18.78
CA ALA A 64 -1.91 -15.37 19.22
C ALA A 64 -1.80 -14.34 18.09
N GLY A 65 -1.55 -14.80 16.86
CA GLY A 65 -1.58 -13.94 15.67
C GLY A 65 -2.96 -13.33 15.43
N ASP A 66 -4.03 -14.10 15.56
CA ASP A 66 -5.40 -13.61 15.43
C ASP A 66 -5.73 -12.57 16.50
N GLN A 67 -5.29 -12.77 17.75
CA GLN A 67 -5.41 -11.78 18.82
C GLN A 67 -4.65 -10.48 18.51
N VAL A 68 -3.44 -10.57 17.93
CA VAL A 68 -2.69 -9.40 17.46
C VAL A 68 -3.48 -8.64 16.40
N LEU A 69 -4.04 -9.34 15.41
CA LEU A 69 -4.82 -8.72 14.35
C LEU A 69 -6.07 -8.02 14.90
N THR A 70 -6.76 -8.63 15.86
CA THR A 70 -7.91 -8.02 16.54
C THR A 70 -7.50 -6.78 17.35
N ALA A 71 -6.40 -6.85 18.12
CA ALA A 71 -5.91 -5.72 18.92
C ALA A 71 -5.46 -4.54 18.04
N VAL A 72 -4.75 -4.82 16.94
CA VAL A 72 -4.35 -3.82 15.94
C VAL A 72 -5.57 -3.19 15.28
N THR A 73 -6.59 -3.99 14.96
CA THR A 73 -7.84 -3.48 14.39
C THR A 73 -8.55 -2.52 15.34
N ALA A 74 -8.62 -2.84 16.64
CA ALA A 74 -9.18 -1.96 17.65
C ALA A 74 -8.37 -0.65 17.75
N ALA A 75 -7.04 -0.75 17.79
CA ALA A 75 -6.17 0.43 17.83
C ALA A 75 -6.32 1.33 16.59
N LEU A 76 -6.54 0.73 15.42
CA LEU A 76 -6.79 1.45 14.18
C LEU A 76 -8.12 2.22 14.25
N LYS A 77 -9.22 1.52 14.59
CA LYS A 77 -10.55 2.12 14.73
C LYS A 77 -10.58 3.27 15.73
N ASP A 78 -9.91 3.13 16.86
CA ASP A 78 -9.86 4.17 17.89
C ASP A 78 -9.02 5.40 17.48
N THR A 79 -8.11 5.24 16.53
CA THR A 79 -7.20 6.33 16.11
C THR A 79 -7.72 7.07 14.88
N THR A 80 -8.51 6.39 14.03
CA THR A 80 -9.08 6.98 12.82
C THR A 80 -10.45 7.60 13.09
N PRO A 81 -10.86 8.65 12.34
CA PRO A 81 -12.20 9.22 12.46
C PRO A 81 -13.29 8.21 12.04
N GLU A 82 -14.52 8.41 12.51
CA GLU A 82 -15.67 7.56 12.14
C GLU A 82 -15.97 7.56 10.65
N THR A 83 -15.59 8.63 9.94
CA THR A 83 -15.71 8.75 8.48
C THR A 83 -14.71 7.87 7.72
N ALA A 84 -13.71 7.31 8.39
CA ALA A 84 -12.72 6.45 7.77
C ALA A 84 -13.36 5.13 7.29
N MET A 85 -13.02 4.72 6.06
CA MET A 85 -13.32 3.38 5.59
C MET A 85 -12.06 2.53 5.69
N LEU A 86 -12.11 1.52 6.54
CA LEU A 86 -10.97 0.68 6.89
C LEU A 86 -11.10 -0.69 6.24
N VAL A 87 -9.99 -1.22 5.72
CA VAL A 87 -9.95 -2.47 4.95
C VAL A 87 -8.84 -3.39 5.46
N ARG A 88 -9.09 -4.69 5.41
CA ARG A 88 -8.05 -5.71 5.52
C ARG A 88 -7.83 -6.35 4.15
N TYR A 89 -6.61 -6.25 3.62
CA TYR A 89 -6.28 -6.81 2.31
C TYR A 89 -6.09 -8.33 2.36
N GLY A 90 -5.60 -8.82 3.49
CA GLY A 90 -5.37 -10.23 3.79
C GLY A 90 -4.12 -10.39 4.65
N GLY A 91 -4.00 -11.52 5.36
CA GLY A 91 -2.85 -11.74 6.25
C GLY A 91 -2.72 -10.63 7.29
N ASP A 92 -1.58 -9.94 7.27
CA ASP A 92 -1.17 -8.80 8.08
C ASP A 92 -1.24 -7.44 7.38
N GLU A 93 -1.82 -7.40 6.19
CA GLU A 93 -1.95 -6.18 5.38
C GLU A 93 -3.31 -5.50 5.58
N PHE A 94 -3.25 -4.21 5.85
CA PHE A 94 -4.39 -3.36 6.15
C PHE A 94 -4.29 -2.04 5.38
N GLY A 95 -5.38 -1.30 5.35
CA GLY A 95 -5.38 0.06 4.84
C GLY A 95 -6.69 0.76 5.09
N GLY A 96 -6.85 1.87 4.39
CA GLY A 96 -8.09 2.62 4.44
C GLY A 96 -8.04 3.88 3.62
N VAL A 97 -9.16 4.58 3.66
CA VAL A 97 -9.32 5.94 3.13
C VAL A 97 -9.88 6.84 4.22
N LEU A 98 -9.32 8.04 4.28
CA LEU A 98 -9.68 9.12 5.17
C LEU A 98 -10.30 10.23 4.31
N PRO A 99 -11.64 10.27 4.18
CA PRO A 99 -12.33 11.38 3.55
C PRO A 99 -12.08 12.68 4.32
N ASP A 100 -12.13 13.81 3.61
CA ASP A 100 -11.97 15.16 4.15
C ASP A 100 -10.69 15.36 4.99
N THR A 101 -9.64 14.57 4.70
CA THR A 101 -8.40 14.52 5.48
C THR A 101 -7.20 14.79 4.58
N ARG A 102 -6.43 15.82 4.92
CA ARG A 102 -5.19 16.18 4.23
C ARG A 102 -4.06 15.22 4.60
N LEU A 103 -3.03 15.18 3.75
CA LEU A 103 -1.88 14.28 3.94
C LEU A 103 -1.19 14.47 5.31
N ASP A 104 -1.00 15.71 5.75
CA ASP A 104 -0.27 16.00 7.00
C ASP A 104 -1.08 15.56 8.24
N ASP A 105 -2.40 15.73 8.20
CA ASP A 105 -3.32 15.29 9.26
C ASP A 105 -3.36 13.76 9.29
N ALA A 106 -3.47 13.12 8.12
CA ALA A 106 -3.40 11.67 7.99
C ALA A 106 -2.07 11.11 8.49
N PHE A 107 -0.94 11.75 8.19
CA PHE A 107 0.37 11.37 8.70
C PHE A 107 0.41 11.40 10.23
N THR A 108 -0.16 12.46 10.83
CA THR A 108 -0.23 12.61 12.28
C THR A 108 -1.08 11.50 12.92
N LEU A 109 -2.23 11.18 12.33
CA LEU A 109 -3.10 10.08 12.77
C LEU A 109 -2.37 8.73 12.68
N LEU A 110 -1.73 8.46 11.55
CA LEU A 110 -1.04 7.18 11.33
C LEU A 110 0.22 7.04 12.19
N GLU A 111 0.91 8.14 12.51
CA GLU A 111 2.04 8.11 13.44
C GLU A 111 1.58 7.87 14.89
N ALA A 112 0.41 8.41 15.29
CA ALA A 112 -0.20 8.09 16.57
C ALA A 112 -0.61 6.62 16.64
N PHE A 113 -1.23 6.11 15.57
CA PHE A 113 -1.60 4.70 15.43
C PHE A 113 -0.37 3.79 15.53
N ARG A 114 0.70 4.10 14.79
CA ARG A 114 1.96 3.35 14.82
C ARG A 114 2.54 3.24 16.23
N ARG A 115 2.58 4.36 16.97
CA ARG A 115 3.04 4.37 18.37
C ARG A 115 2.15 3.52 19.27
N ARG A 116 0.83 3.55 19.03
CA ARG A 116 -0.13 2.74 19.77
C ARG A 116 0.07 1.25 19.52
N VAL A 117 0.27 0.84 18.26
CA VAL A 117 0.62 -0.55 17.89
C VAL A 117 1.89 -1.00 18.63
N ALA A 118 2.94 -0.18 18.62
CA ALA A 118 4.20 -0.48 19.30
C ALA A 118 4.07 -0.59 20.84
N ALA A 119 2.99 -0.05 21.41
CA ALA A 119 2.69 -0.10 22.85
C ALA A 119 1.60 -1.12 23.21
N LEU A 120 1.10 -1.90 22.25
CA LEU A 120 0.07 -2.90 22.51
C LEU A 120 0.62 -4.02 23.41
N THR A 121 -0.17 -4.35 24.43
CA THR A 121 0.00 -5.59 25.21
C THR A 121 -1.07 -6.57 24.76
N ILE A 122 -0.65 -7.74 24.29
CA ILE A 122 -1.58 -8.79 23.84
C ILE A 122 -1.97 -9.64 25.05
N GLU A 123 -3.28 -9.78 25.28
CA GLU A 123 -3.82 -10.57 26.38
C GLU A 123 -3.32 -12.02 26.29
N GLY A 124 -2.83 -12.57 27.40
CA GLY A 124 -2.23 -13.92 27.41
C GLY A 124 -0.83 -14.02 26.77
N HIS A 125 -0.37 -12.97 26.07
CA HIS A 125 0.93 -12.95 25.38
C HIS A 125 1.68 -11.61 25.60
N PRO A 126 2.00 -11.22 26.84
CA PRO A 126 2.62 -9.93 27.15
C PRO A 126 4.03 -9.76 26.56
N GLN A 127 4.69 -10.85 26.18
CA GLN A 127 5.99 -10.85 25.52
C GLN A 127 5.94 -10.48 24.02
N ILE A 128 4.76 -10.51 23.39
CA ILE A 128 4.64 -10.14 21.97
C ILE A 128 4.93 -8.65 21.84
N GLN A 129 5.90 -8.33 21.00
CA GLN A 129 6.22 -6.97 20.60
C GLN A 129 6.02 -6.88 19.09
N ILE A 130 5.08 -6.04 18.67
CA ILE A 130 4.72 -5.86 17.26
C ILE A 130 4.78 -4.39 16.90
N THR A 131 5.29 -4.09 15.71
CA THR A 131 5.26 -2.75 15.13
C THR A 131 4.57 -2.78 13.78
N CYS A 132 4.26 -1.63 13.22
CA CYS A 132 3.76 -1.54 11.85
C CYS A 132 4.55 -0.52 11.04
N SER A 133 4.58 -0.75 9.74
CA SER A 133 5.05 0.23 8.77
C SER A 133 3.88 0.66 7.91
N ALA A 134 3.78 1.95 7.58
CA ALA A 134 2.66 2.52 6.82
C ALA A 134 3.16 3.42 5.69
N GLY A 135 2.38 3.46 4.61
CA GLY A 135 2.54 4.38 3.48
C GLY A 135 1.24 5.11 3.19
N LEU A 136 1.32 6.40 2.85
CA LEU A 136 0.16 7.24 2.54
C LEU A 136 0.20 7.73 1.10
N ALA A 137 -0.95 8.13 0.55
CA ALA A 137 -1.04 8.91 -0.67
C ALA A 137 -2.29 9.80 -0.63
N ALA A 138 -2.25 10.96 -1.26
CA ALA A 138 -3.29 11.98 -1.14
C ALA A 138 -3.81 12.36 -2.52
N PHE A 139 -5.13 12.45 -2.63
CA PHE A 139 -5.81 13.04 -3.77
C PHE A 139 -5.79 14.58 -3.67
N PRO A 140 -5.59 15.30 -4.78
CA PRO A 140 -5.16 14.82 -6.10
C PRO A 140 -3.63 14.76 -6.27
N ALA A 141 -2.87 15.14 -5.24
CA ALA A 141 -1.41 15.37 -5.32
C ALA A 141 -0.60 14.14 -5.77
N HIS A 142 -1.03 12.95 -5.36
CA HIS A 142 -0.32 11.68 -5.62
C HIS A 142 -1.08 10.78 -6.61
N GLY A 143 -2.23 11.21 -7.10
CA GLY A 143 -3.05 10.42 -8.01
C GLY A 143 -4.48 10.96 -8.09
N ARG A 144 -5.13 10.71 -9.22
CA ARG A 144 -6.53 11.10 -9.47
C ARG A 144 -7.46 9.90 -9.58
N THR A 145 -6.91 8.69 -9.55
CA THR A 145 -7.64 7.42 -9.61
C THR A 145 -7.31 6.55 -8.40
N ASP A 146 -8.18 5.59 -8.08
CA ASP A 146 -7.94 4.61 -7.02
C ASP A 146 -6.64 3.84 -7.27
N VAL A 147 -6.38 3.46 -8.52
CA VAL A 147 -5.18 2.70 -8.89
C VAL A 147 -3.91 3.51 -8.64
N GLU A 148 -3.88 4.79 -9.01
CA GLU A 148 -2.71 5.65 -8.78
C GLU A 148 -2.47 5.88 -7.29
N LEU A 149 -3.51 6.22 -6.53
CA LEU A 149 -3.40 6.50 -5.10
C LEU A 149 -2.92 5.27 -4.32
N MET A 150 -3.52 4.10 -4.58
CA MET A 150 -3.09 2.86 -3.93
C MET A 150 -1.65 2.50 -4.30
N ARG A 151 -1.23 2.75 -5.54
CA ARG A 151 0.17 2.50 -5.99
C ARG A 151 1.16 3.42 -5.29
N GLU A 152 0.85 4.70 -5.10
CA GLU A 152 1.74 5.61 -4.37
C GLU A 152 1.80 5.29 -2.87
N ALA A 153 0.68 4.89 -2.26
CA ALA A 153 0.67 4.44 -0.87
C ALA A 153 1.50 3.16 -0.68
N ASP A 154 1.42 2.21 -1.61
CA ASP A 154 2.22 0.97 -1.60
C ASP A 154 3.72 1.27 -1.75
N GLN A 155 4.10 2.16 -2.67
CA GLN A 155 5.49 2.60 -2.82
C GLN A 155 6.01 3.24 -1.53
N ALA A 156 5.22 4.11 -0.89
CA ALA A 156 5.59 4.71 0.39
C ALA A 156 5.75 3.62 1.47
N LEU A 157 4.84 2.66 1.55
CA LEU A 157 4.94 1.53 2.48
C LEU A 157 6.21 0.71 2.24
N TYR A 158 6.55 0.44 0.99
CA TYR A 158 7.79 -0.24 0.62
C TYR A 158 9.03 0.52 1.12
N VAL A 159 9.05 1.85 0.98
CA VAL A 159 10.11 2.70 1.53
C VAL A 159 10.17 2.59 3.06
N ALA A 160 9.03 2.58 3.75
CA ALA A 160 9.00 2.38 5.20
C ALA A 160 9.62 1.04 5.60
N LYS A 161 9.24 -0.05 4.92
CA LYS A 161 9.74 -1.41 5.18
C LYS A 161 11.25 -1.56 4.90
N THR A 162 11.75 -0.95 3.84
CA THR A 162 13.16 -1.09 3.41
C THR A 162 14.12 -0.15 4.13
N THR A 163 13.63 0.97 4.70
CA THR A 163 14.46 1.94 5.41
C THR A 163 14.49 1.75 6.93
N GLY A 164 14.03 0.60 7.44
CA GLY A 164 14.17 0.25 8.86
C GLY A 164 12.86 -0.07 9.60
N ARG A 165 11.72 -0.15 8.88
CA ARG A 165 10.41 -0.50 9.44
C ARG A 165 9.95 0.47 10.54
N ASN A 166 8.87 0.12 11.24
CA ASN A 166 8.31 0.87 12.38
C ASN A 166 8.22 2.38 12.10
N LYS A 167 7.69 2.76 10.94
CA LYS A 167 7.56 4.16 10.52
C LYS A 167 6.43 4.37 9.54
N VAL A 168 6.02 5.62 9.45
CA VAL A 168 5.11 6.11 8.44
C VAL A 168 5.92 6.82 7.35
N ALA A 169 5.71 6.46 6.10
CA ALA A 169 6.36 7.09 4.96
C ALA A 169 5.35 7.84 4.09
N LEU A 170 5.80 8.95 3.53
CA LEU A 170 5.07 9.72 2.54
C LEU A 170 5.58 9.35 1.13
N PRO A 171 4.79 9.59 0.08
CA PRO A 171 5.25 9.42 -1.29
C PRO A 171 6.48 10.28 -1.54
N LEU A 172 7.48 9.72 -2.21
CA LEU A 172 8.63 10.46 -2.68
C LEU A 172 8.14 11.38 -3.81
N GLY A 173 8.08 12.69 -3.56
CA GLY A 173 7.67 13.67 -4.58
C GLY A 173 8.34 13.40 -5.94
N ASP A 174 7.52 13.37 -6.98
CA ASP A 174 7.85 13.16 -8.41
C ASP A 174 8.54 11.85 -8.84
N SER A 175 8.75 10.88 -7.95
CA SER A 175 9.32 9.58 -8.35
C SER A 175 8.26 8.49 -8.46
N ARG A 176 7.44 8.54 -9.53
CA ARG A 176 6.55 7.43 -9.92
C ARG A 176 7.38 6.17 -10.21
N MET A 177 7.63 5.31 -9.22
CA MET A 177 8.20 3.99 -9.48
C MET A 177 7.08 3.03 -9.87
N VAL A 178 7.14 2.58 -11.12
CA VAL A 178 6.19 1.64 -11.68
C VAL A 178 6.69 0.20 -11.44
N THR A 179 5.82 -0.68 -10.96
CA THR A 179 6.16 -2.07 -10.62
C THR A 179 6.55 -2.86 -11.89
N LYS A 180 7.73 -3.48 -11.91
CA LYS A 180 8.28 -4.20 -13.08
C LYS A 180 7.32 -5.25 -13.65
N THR A 181 6.58 -5.94 -12.78
CA THR A 181 5.64 -7.01 -13.17
C THR A 181 4.51 -6.55 -14.08
N SER A 182 4.21 -5.24 -14.11
CA SER A 182 3.13 -4.70 -14.95
C SER A 182 3.53 -4.44 -16.41
N TYR A 183 4.83 -4.50 -16.76
CA TYR A 183 5.34 -4.13 -18.10
C TYR A 183 6.27 -5.19 -18.73
N TYR A 184 6.71 -6.18 -17.97
CA TYR A 184 7.67 -7.18 -18.44
C TYR A 184 7.11 -8.59 -18.27
N THR A 185 7.35 -9.45 -19.24
CA THR A 185 7.00 -10.87 -19.15
C THR A 185 7.86 -11.58 -18.12
N THR A 186 7.38 -12.70 -17.58
CA THR A 186 8.13 -13.54 -16.62
C THR A 186 9.53 -13.89 -17.15
N THR A 187 9.64 -14.24 -18.44
CA THR A 187 10.92 -14.55 -19.09
C THR A 187 11.87 -13.35 -19.14
N GLN A 188 11.36 -12.13 -19.30
CA GLN A 188 12.19 -10.92 -19.27
C GLN A 188 12.71 -10.63 -17.86
N LEU A 189 11.86 -10.84 -16.84
CA LEU A 189 12.24 -10.65 -15.44
C LEU A 189 13.29 -11.68 -14.98
N GLU A 190 13.15 -12.95 -15.38
CA GLU A 190 14.13 -14.00 -15.11
C GLU A 190 15.50 -13.68 -15.73
N ARG A 191 15.51 -13.24 -17.00
CA ARG A 191 16.74 -12.83 -17.68
C ARG A 191 17.39 -11.62 -17.02
N LEU A 192 16.58 -10.66 -16.56
CA LEU A 192 17.06 -9.49 -15.83
C LEU A 192 17.68 -9.89 -14.48
N ALA A 193 17.06 -10.81 -13.75
CA ALA A 193 17.57 -11.32 -12.48
C ALA A 193 18.92 -12.04 -12.64
N GLU A 194 19.05 -12.89 -13.66
CA GLU A 194 20.31 -13.55 -14.01
C GLU A 194 21.41 -12.54 -14.38
N LEU A 195 21.06 -11.52 -15.19
CA LEU A 195 21.99 -10.46 -15.56
C LEU A 195 22.44 -9.63 -14.35
N ALA A 196 21.51 -9.27 -13.47
CA ALA A 196 21.79 -8.52 -12.24
C ALA A 196 22.76 -9.28 -11.33
N LYS A 197 22.55 -10.60 -11.18
CA LYS A 197 23.43 -11.49 -10.41
C LYS A 197 24.83 -11.56 -11.01
N LYS A 198 24.94 -11.72 -12.34
CA LYS A 198 26.23 -11.76 -13.06
C LYS A 198 27.01 -10.46 -12.92
N LEU A 199 26.32 -9.33 -12.99
CA LEU A 199 26.93 -7.99 -12.88
C LEU A 199 27.11 -7.52 -11.43
N ARG A 200 26.63 -8.29 -10.44
CA ARG A 200 26.59 -7.90 -9.01
C ARG A 200 25.93 -6.53 -8.79
N ARG A 201 24.85 -6.27 -9.52
CA ARG A 201 24.08 -5.01 -9.46
C ARG A 201 22.63 -5.30 -9.12
N ASN A 202 21.91 -4.28 -8.64
CA ASN A 202 20.48 -4.41 -8.44
C ASN A 202 19.75 -4.29 -9.80
N GLU A 203 18.71 -5.10 -10.00
CA GLU A 203 17.95 -5.12 -11.24
C GLU A 203 17.28 -3.77 -11.56
N ALA A 204 16.93 -2.97 -10.54
CA ALA A 204 16.34 -1.64 -10.74
C ALA A 204 17.34 -0.64 -11.34
N SER A 205 18.64 -0.81 -11.08
CA SER A 205 19.71 0.00 -11.66
C SER A 205 19.91 -0.36 -13.12
N LEU A 206 19.80 -1.64 -13.47
CA LEU A 206 19.92 -2.08 -14.86
C LEU A 206 18.73 -1.61 -15.70
N LEU A 207 17.51 -1.62 -15.16
CA LEU A 207 16.35 -1.08 -15.85
C LEU A 207 16.43 0.44 -16.04
N ARG A 208 16.92 1.17 -15.03
CA ARG A 208 17.15 2.62 -15.17
C ARG A 208 18.19 2.92 -16.24
N GLU A 209 19.31 2.20 -16.24
CA GLU A 209 20.34 2.34 -17.27
C GLU A 209 19.81 2.02 -18.67
N ALA A 210 19.07 0.91 -18.84
CA ALA A 210 18.47 0.56 -20.11
C ALA A 210 17.43 1.59 -20.59
N LEU A 211 16.68 2.19 -19.66
CA LEU A 211 15.74 3.28 -19.96
C LEU A 211 16.49 4.55 -20.38
N ASP A 212 17.54 4.94 -19.66
CA ASP A 212 18.37 6.11 -19.99
C ASP A 212 19.02 5.95 -21.37
N ASP A 213 19.56 4.77 -21.68
CA ASP A 213 20.13 4.46 -22.98
C ASP A 213 19.09 4.51 -24.09
N THR A 214 17.89 4.01 -23.82
CA THR A 214 16.76 4.10 -24.75
C THR A 214 16.37 5.56 -24.99
N LEU A 215 16.22 6.35 -23.93
CA LEU A 215 15.87 7.77 -24.05
C LEU A 215 16.94 8.52 -24.83
N ARG A 216 18.24 8.35 -24.52
CA ARG A 216 19.35 8.94 -25.29
C ARG A 216 19.28 8.59 -26.76
N LYS A 217 19.07 7.31 -27.08
CA LYS A 217 18.96 6.83 -28.47
C LYS A 217 17.89 7.54 -29.30
N TYR A 218 16.81 7.99 -28.66
CA TYR A 218 15.67 8.62 -29.35
C TYR A 218 15.55 10.13 -29.10
N THR A 219 16.30 10.71 -28.17
CA THR A 219 16.32 12.16 -27.90
C THR A 219 17.50 12.87 -28.58
N ASP A 220 18.62 12.17 -28.79
CA ASP A 220 19.80 12.72 -29.49
C ASP A 220 19.76 12.52 -31.02
N GLN A 221 18.62 12.12 -31.61
CA GLN A 221 18.49 12.13 -33.07
C GLN A 221 18.27 13.56 -33.57
N PRO A 222 19.16 14.12 -34.41
CA PRO A 222 18.92 15.43 -34.99
C PRO A 222 17.62 15.38 -35.79
N ASN A 223 16.71 16.30 -35.45
CA ASN A 223 15.44 16.52 -36.13
C ASN A 223 15.70 16.61 -37.64
N THR A 224 15.54 15.49 -38.36
CA THR A 224 15.66 15.49 -39.81
C THR A 224 14.37 16.09 -40.31
N THR A 225 14.48 17.39 -40.49
CA THR A 225 13.46 18.32 -40.90
C THR A 225 12.84 17.83 -42.20
N LEU A 226 11.51 17.80 -42.21
CA LEU A 226 10.68 17.83 -43.42
C LEU A 226 11.29 18.81 -44.42
N VAL A 227 11.71 18.32 -45.59
CA VAL A 227 11.89 19.17 -46.77
C VAL A 227 11.15 18.50 -47.92
N THR A 228 9.97 19.08 -48.18
CA THR A 228 9.12 19.06 -49.39
C THR A 228 8.81 17.74 -50.07
#